data_AF-A0A1B6NPI3-F1
#
_entry.id   AF-A0A1B6NPI3-F1
#
_cell.length_a   1.000
_cell.length_b   1.000
_cell.length_c   1.000
_cell.angle_alpha   90.00
_cell.angle_beta   90.00
_cell.angle_gamma   90.00
#
_symmetry.space_group_name_H-M   'P 1'
#
loop_
_entity.id
_entity.type
_entity.pdbx_description
1 polymer ?
#
loop_
_entity_poly.entity_id
_entity_poly.type
_entity_poly.pdbx_seq_one_letter_code
_entity_poly.pdbx_strand_id
1 'polypeptide(L)'
;MVRDGYPDTTQFNPESKYYDPKSSQDNPRWYRVDVKFVEKFSSVLPLSVIKTMDGITELPLVKKGGRLSIMPVEEAEWQQLYAAAKQ
;
A
#
# COMPACT_ATOMS: atom_id res chain seq x y z
N MET A 1 5.30 -4.99 9.47
CA MET A 1 4.76 -3.81 10.19
C MET A 1 5.40 -3.76 11.57
N VAL A 2 5.43 -2.59 12.22
CA VAL A 2 5.88 -2.47 13.62
C VAL A 2 4.75 -2.10 14.58
N ARG A 3 3.61 -1.67 14.03
CA ARG A 3 2.35 -1.49 14.75
C ARG A 3 1.18 -1.79 13.82
N ASP A 4 0.24 -2.61 14.29
CA ASP A 4 -0.99 -2.94 13.58
C ASP A 4 -1.96 -1.75 13.53
N GLY A 5 -3.11 -1.91 12.87
CA GLY A 5 -4.05 -0.82 12.59
C GLY A 5 -4.52 -0.07 13.85
N TYR A 6 -4.37 1.25 13.84
CA TYR A 6 -4.87 2.15 14.88
C TYR A 6 -5.41 3.45 14.28
N PRO A 7 -6.28 4.21 14.98
CA PRO A 7 -6.88 5.42 14.43
C PRO A 7 -5.85 6.44 13.93
N ASP A 8 -6.02 6.94 12.72
CA ASP A 8 -5.18 8.01 12.19
C ASP A 8 -5.56 9.35 12.82
N THR A 9 -4.70 9.92 13.65
CA THR A 9 -4.96 11.20 14.33
C THR A 9 -5.16 12.38 13.37
N THR A 10 -4.67 12.28 12.12
CA THR A 10 -4.80 13.36 11.13
C THR A 10 -6.23 13.56 10.65
N GLN A 11 -7.10 12.54 10.80
CA GLN A 11 -8.50 12.63 10.42
C GLN A 11 -9.31 13.58 11.32
N PHE A 12 -8.82 13.90 12.52
CA PHE A 12 -9.50 14.77 13.49
C PHE A 12 -9.00 16.22 13.47
N ASN A 13 -7.92 16.52 12.73
CA ASN A 13 -7.31 17.84 12.69
C ASN A 13 -7.87 18.65 11.50
N PRO A 14 -8.63 19.74 11.72
CA PRO A 14 -9.19 20.56 10.64
C PRO A 14 -8.16 21.17 9.69
N GLU A 15 -6.91 21.32 10.12
CA GLU A 15 -5.80 21.84 9.29
C GLU A 15 -5.15 20.75 8.42
N SER A 16 -5.47 19.48 8.67
CA SER A 16 -4.96 18.36 7.89
C SER A 16 -5.65 18.26 6.53
N LYS A 17 -4.89 17.94 5.48
CA LYS A 17 -5.43 17.57 4.16
C LYS A 17 -6.31 16.31 4.21
N TYR A 18 -6.18 15.51 5.26
CA TYR A 18 -6.89 14.26 5.48
C TYR A 18 -7.97 14.38 6.56
N TYR A 19 -8.35 15.60 6.95
CA TYR A 19 -9.45 15.85 7.87
C TYR A 19 -10.76 15.21 7.38
N ASP A 20 -11.45 14.48 8.25
CA ASP A 20 -12.79 13.96 7.99
C ASP A 20 -13.76 14.49 9.08
N PRO A 21 -14.59 15.50 8.77
CA PRO A 21 -15.53 16.08 9.76
C PRO A 21 -16.59 15.09 10.24
N LYS A 22 -16.74 13.92 9.60
CA LYS A 22 -17.66 12.85 10.02
C LYS A 22 -16.98 11.80 10.91
N SER A 23 -15.68 11.91 11.15
CA SER A 23 -14.94 11.00 12.02
C SER A 23 -14.79 11.60 13.42
N SER A 24 -15.12 10.81 14.45
CA SER A 24 -14.98 11.21 15.87
C SER A 24 -13.99 10.32 16.60
N GLN A 25 -13.51 10.75 17.76
CA GLN A 25 -12.58 9.95 18.56
C GLN A 25 -13.21 8.64 19.06
N ASP A 26 -14.52 8.65 19.35
CA ASP A 26 -15.26 7.45 19.77
C ASP A 26 -15.62 6.52 18.59
N ASN A 27 -15.63 7.03 17.36
CA ASN A 27 -15.93 6.25 16.15
C ASN A 27 -15.02 6.65 14.98
N PRO A 28 -13.73 6.30 15.04
CA PRO A 28 -12.75 6.62 13.99
C PRO A 28 -13.04 5.85 12.70
N ARG A 29 -13.07 6.55 11.57
CA ARG A 29 -13.28 5.96 10.24
C ARG A 29 -11.98 5.53 9.55
N TRP A 30 -10.88 6.23 9.83
CA TRP A 30 -9.59 6.02 9.18
C TRP A 30 -8.58 5.41 10.14
N TYR A 31 -7.85 4.41 9.66
CA TYR A 31 -6.82 3.71 10.41
C TYR A 31 -5.51 3.79 9.64
N ARG A 32 -4.42 3.84 10.40
CA ARG A 32 -3.05 3.75 9.88
C ARG A 32 -2.28 2.65 10.59
N VAL A 33 -1.16 2.28 10.00
CA VAL A 33 -0.18 1.33 10.56
C VAL A 33 1.17 2.01 10.62
N ASP A 34 2.04 1.51 11.49
CA ASP A 34 3.45 1.94 11.46
C ASP A 34 4.27 0.89 10.71
N VAL A 35 5.05 1.36 9.74
CA VAL A 35 6.00 0.56 8.98
C VAL A 35 7.42 0.97 9.34
N LYS A 36 8.35 0.04 9.24
CA LYS A 36 9.79 0.32 9.34
C LYS A 36 10.44 0.10 7.99
N PHE A 37 11.47 0.89 7.71
CA PHE A 37 12.36 0.64 6.60
C PHE A 37 12.99 -0.75 6.74
N VAL A 38 13.08 -1.49 5.63
CA VAL A 38 13.72 -2.81 5.56
C VAL A 38 14.90 -2.73 4.60
N GLU A 39 14.62 -2.41 3.34
CA GLU A 39 15.64 -2.25 2.31
C GLU A 39 15.22 -1.25 1.23
N LYS A 40 16.17 -0.90 0.36
CA LYS A 40 15.96 -0.09 -0.83
C LYS A 40 16.55 -0.83 -2.03
N PHE A 41 15.79 -0.92 -3.13
CA PHE A 41 16.28 -1.48 -4.39
C PHE A 41 17.25 -0.52 -5.10
N SER A 42 18.17 -1.08 -5.90
CA SER A 42 19.14 -0.32 -6.70
C SER A 42 18.45 0.59 -7.73
N SER A 43 17.32 0.13 -8.26
CA SER A 43 16.46 0.85 -9.20
C SER A 43 14.97 0.65 -8.89
N VAL A 44 14.11 1.51 -9.44
CA VAL A 44 12.65 1.35 -9.33
C VAL A 44 12.21 0.29 -10.33
N LEU A 45 11.47 -0.73 -9.87
CA LEU A 45 10.75 -1.65 -10.74
C LEU A 45 9.55 -0.92 -11.39
N PRO A 46 9.58 -0.59 -12.69
CA PRO A 46 8.54 0.25 -13.30
C PRO A 46 7.22 -0.51 -13.46
N LEU A 47 6.10 0.19 -13.33
CA LEU A 47 4.76 -0.41 -13.55
C LEU A 47 4.61 -1.03 -14.95
N SER A 48 5.25 -0.45 -15.97
CA SER A 48 5.25 -1.01 -17.33
C SER A 48 5.89 -2.40 -17.38
N VAL A 49 6.95 -2.63 -16.61
CA VAL A 49 7.60 -3.94 -16.49
C VAL A 49 6.72 -4.91 -15.72
N ILE A 50 6.13 -4.48 -14.61
CA ILE A 50 5.22 -5.33 -13.82
C ILE A 50 4.04 -5.81 -14.68
N LYS A 51 3.49 -4.95 -15.53
CA LYS A 51 2.38 -5.30 -16.44
C LYS A 51 2.75 -6.29 -17.54
N THR A 52 4.03 -6.52 -17.82
CA THR A 52 4.48 -7.54 -18.77
C THR A 52 4.87 -8.85 -18.09
N MET A 53 4.75 -8.95 -16.77
CA MET A 53 5.03 -10.18 -16.02
C MET A 53 3.81 -11.10 -16.03
N ASP A 54 3.85 -12.17 -16.82
CA ASP A 54 2.74 -13.11 -16.97
C ASP A 54 2.30 -13.78 -15.65
N GLY A 55 3.21 -13.86 -14.67
CA GLY A 55 2.94 -14.45 -13.36
C GLY A 55 2.36 -13.48 -12.31
N ILE A 56 2.01 -12.24 -12.69
CA ILE A 56 1.32 -11.26 -11.84
C ILE A 56 -0.09 -11.08 -12.39
N THR A 57 -1.05 -11.84 -11.87
CA THR A 57 -2.43 -11.92 -12.40
C THR A 57 -3.48 -11.48 -11.39
N GLU A 58 -3.24 -11.71 -10.11
CA GLU A 58 -4.19 -11.46 -9.04
C GLU A 58 -4.03 -10.08 -8.40
N LEU A 59 -2.81 -9.55 -8.39
CA LEU A 59 -2.52 -8.24 -7.84
C LEU A 59 -3.41 -7.14 -8.47
N PRO A 60 -4.24 -6.43 -7.69
CA PRO A 60 -5.11 -5.38 -8.22
C PRO A 60 -4.37 -4.25 -8.96
N LEU A 61 -3.07 -4.09 -8.72
CA LEU A 61 -2.19 -3.12 -9.38
C LEU A 61 -2.19 -3.24 -10.92
N VAL A 62 -2.25 -4.47 -11.45
CA VAL A 62 -2.21 -4.72 -12.90
C VAL A 62 -3.59 -4.81 -13.53
N LYS A 63 -4.65 -4.93 -12.72
CA LYS A 63 -6.04 -5.00 -13.17
C LYS A 63 -6.52 -3.63 -13.66
N LYS A 64 -7.27 -3.60 -14.76
CA LYS A 64 -7.77 -2.36 -15.38
C LYS A 64 -8.69 -1.61 -14.41
N GLY A 65 -8.40 -0.33 -14.18
CA GLY A 65 -9.22 0.54 -13.31
C GLY A 65 -8.95 0.40 -11.82
N GLY A 66 -7.90 -0.32 -11.40
CA GLY A 66 -7.48 -0.40 -10.00
C GLY A 66 -7.19 0.97 -9.40
N ARG A 67 -7.93 1.35 -8.35
CA ARG A 67 -7.70 2.57 -7.54
C ARG A 67 -7.40 2.26 -6.08
N LEU A 68 -7.06 1.00 -5.78
CA LEU A 68 -6.68 0.58 -4.44
C LEU A 68 -5.25 1.04 -4.13
N SER A 69 -5.08 1.76 -3.02
CA SER A 69 -3.77 2.17 -2.51
C SER A 69 -3.13 1.16 -1.56
N ILE A 70 -3.94 0.26 -0.98
CA ILE A 70 -3.52 -0.85 -0.14
C ILE A 70 -4.12 -2.10 -0.76
N MET A 71 -3.29 -3.11 -0.99
CA MET A 71 -3.69 -4.35 -1.65
C MET A 71 -2.93 -5.54 -1.08
N PRO A 72 -3.57 -6.69 -0.91
CA PRO A 72 -2.85 -7.93 -0.62
C PRO A 72 -2.00 -8.32 -1.83
N VAL A 73 -0.89 -9.00 -1.56
CA VAL A 73 -0.01 -9.59 -2.57
C VAL A 73 0.07 -11.07 -2.26
N GLU A 74 -0.26 -11.92 -3.22
CA GLU A 74 -0.10 -13.37 -3.06
C GLU A 74 1.39 -13.72 -2.97
N GLU A 75 1.74 -14.72 -2.16
CA GLU A 75 3.14 -15.08 -1.91
C GLU A 75 3.90 -15.38 -3.23
N ALA A 76 3.27 -16.10 -4.16
CA ALA A 76 3.87 -16.42 -5.46
C ALA A 76 4.13 -15.18 -6.33
N GLU A 77 3.28 -14.16 -6.25
CA GLU A 77 3.48 -12.88 -6.95
C GLU A 77 4.53 -12.02 -6.26
N TRP A 78 4.54 -12.01 -4.92
CA TRP A 78 5.55 -11.33 -4.11
C TRP A 78 6.95 -11.78 -4.46
N GLN A 79 7.19 -13.10 -4.54
CA GLN A 79 8.51 -13.65 -4.88
C GLN A 79 8.98 -13.21 -6.27
N GLN A 80 8.08 -13.19 -7.26
CA GLN A 80 8.41 -12.74 -8.62
C GLN A 80 8.74 -11.24 -8.67
N LEU A 81 7.94 -10.40 -8.00
CA LEU A 81 8.18 -8.96 -7.90
C LEU A 81 9.51 -8.66 -7.19
N TYR A 82 9.78 -9.37 -6.10
CA TYR A 82 11.00 -9.22 -5.34
C TYR A 82 12.23 -9.61 -6.18
N ALA A 83 12.19 -10.77 -6.84
CA ALA A 83 13.26 -11.22 -7.72
C ALA A 83 13.51 -10.25 -8.88
N ALA A 84 12.45 -9.68 -9.48
CA ALA A 84 12.59 -8.67 -10.53
C ALA A 84 13.18 -7.35 -10.03
N ALA A 85 12.85 -6.94 -8.81
CA ALA A 85 13.34 -5.70 -8.21
C ALA A 85 14.77 -5.78 -7.65
N LYS A 86 15.29 -7.00 -7.41
CA LYS A 86 16.65 -7.24 -6.92
C LYS A 86 17.70 -7.36 -8.03
N GLN A 87 17.29 -7.37 -9.30
CA GLN A 87 18.18 -7.30 -10.46
C GLN A 87 18.80 -5.90 -10.58
#